data_AF-A0A7L1H883-F1
#
_entry.id   AF-A0A7L1H883-F1
#
_cell.length_a   1.000
_cell.length_b   1.000
_cell.length_c   1.000
_cell.angle_alpha   90.00
_cell.angle_beta   90.00
_cell.angle_gamma   90.00
#
_symmetry.space_group_name_H-M   'P 1'
#
loop_
_entity.id
_entity.type
_entity.pdbx_description
1 polymer ?
#
loop_
_entity_poly.entity_id
_entity_poly.type
_entity_poly.pdbx_seq_one_letter_code
_entity_poly.pdbx_strand_id
1 'polypeptide(L)' 'LVVAESLGPLRENPFMRLETERRRLRQGLPEQGAGSARPLQQLLELYSAVPGIRTIRADNILIIESQ' A
#
# COMPACT_ATOMS: atom_id res chain seq x y z
N LEU A 1 -12.79 -17.82 -9.54
CA LEU A 1 -11.68 -16.93 -9.97
C LEU A 1 -12.11 -16.11 -11.19
N VAL A 2 -13.00 -15.13 -11.01
CA VAL A 2 -13.50 -14.25 -12.10
C VAL A 2 -12.89 -12.83 -12.01
N VAL A 3 -12.17 -12.56 -10.92
CA VAL A 3 -11.59 -11.23 -10.65
C VAL A 3 -10.32 -10.96 -11.45
N ALA A 4 -9.52 -11.99 -11.76
CA ALA A 4 -8.31 -11.84 -12.58
C ALA A 4 -8.63 -11.50 -14.05
N GLU A 5 -9.78 -11.93 -14.57
CA GLU A 5 -10.20 -11.67 -15.96
C GLU A 5 -10.91 -10.31 -16.12
N SER A 6 -11.41 -9.71 -15.02
CA SER A 6 -12.13 -8.42 -15.04
C SER A 6 -11.22 -7.21 -14.80
N LEU A 7 -10.02 -7.44 -14.27
CA LEU A 7 -9.02 -6.41 -14.10
C LEU A 7 -8.25 -6.30 -15.41
N GLY A 8 -8.55 -5.26 -16.20
CA GLY A 8 -7.61 -4.79 -17.22
C GLY A 8 -6.21 -4.57 -16.61
N PRO A 9 -5.16 -4.38 -17.42
CA PRO A 9 -3.79 -4.30 -16.93
C PRO A 9 -3.69 -3.36 -15.72
N LEU A 10 -3.13 -3.82 -14.59
CA LEU A 10 -3.06 -3.02 -13.34
C LEU A 10 -2.45 -1.62 -13.57
N ARG A 11 -1.56 -1.49 -14.56
CA ARG A 11 -0.93 -0.22 -14.97
C ARG A 11 -1.91 0.78 -15.59
N GLU A 12 -3.01 0.29 -16.16
CA GLU A 12 -4.09 1.09 -16.73
C GLU A 12 -5.11 1.52 -15.66
N ASN A 13 -5.03 0.98 -14.44
CA ASN A 13 -5.88 1.39 -13.34
C ASN A 13 -5.68 2.91 -13.07
N PRO A 14 -6.77 3.71 -12.97
CA PRO A 14 -6.69 5.15 -12.75
C PRO A 14 -5.82 5.54 -11.55
N PHE A 15 -5.85 4.75 -10.47
CA PHE A 15 -5.03 4.98 -9.29
C PHE A 15 -3.53 4.81 -9.58
N MET A 16 -3.15 3.78 -10.33
CA MET A 16 -1.76 3.52 -10.70
C MET A 16 -1.19 4.59 -11.63
N ARG A 17 -2.02 5.11 -12.54
CA ARG A 17 -1.64 6.23 -13.41
C ARG A 17 -1.40 7.51 -12.62
N LEU A 18 -2.33 7.85 -11.72
CA LEU A 18 -2.21 9.02 -10.86
C LEU A 18 -0.99 8.92 -9.94
N GLU A 19 -0.75 7.77 -9.34
CA GLU A 19 0.42 7.57 -8.46
C GLU A 19 1.75 7.67 -9.24
N THR A 20 1.79 7.17 -10.47
CA THR A 20 2.96 7.33 -11.36
C THR A 20 3.25 8.81 -11.64
N GLU A 21 2.21 9.61 -11.88
CA GLU A 21 2.34 11.06 -12.08
C GLU A 21 2.80 11.76 -10.79
N ARG A 22 2.21 11.43 -9.64
CA ARG A 22 2.63 11.97 -8.33
C ARG A 22 4.08 11.65 -8.02
N ARG A 23 4.56 10.44 -8.33
CA ARG A 23 5.97 10.06 -8.16
C ARG A 23 6.89 10.91 -9.02
N ARG A 24 6.55 11.16 -10.28
CA ARG A 24 7.33 12.06 -11.16
C ARG A 24 7.43 13.47 -10.58
N LEU A 25 6.36 14.00 -10.00
CA LEU A 25 6.36 15.31 -9.35
C LEU A 25 7.17 15.33 -8.04
N ARG A 26 7.20 14.20 -7.31
CA ARG A 26 7.92 14.06 -6.03
C ARG A 26 9.40 13.73 -6.17
N GLN A 27 9.87 13.27 -7.33
CA GLN A 27 11.29 12.99 -7.59
C GLN A 27 12.22 14.22 -7.40
N GLY A 28 11.68 15.43 -7.22
CA GLY A 28 12.42 16.64 -6.85
C GLY A 28 12.38 17.06 -5.37
N LEU A 29 11.71 16.32 -4.48
CA LEU A 29 11.62 16.67 -3.05
C LEU A 29 12.24 15.59 -2.15
N PRO A 30 13.04 15.97 -1.12
CA PRO A 30 13.59 15.01 -0.18
C PRO A 30 12.49 14.35 0.67
N GLU A 31 12.62 13.05 0.91
CA GLU A 31 11.67 12.24 1.68
C GLU A 31 11.56 12.74 3.14
N GLN A 32 10.38 13.22 3.51
CA GLN A 32 10.04 13.52 4.91
C GLN A 32 9.38 12.29 5.53
N GLY A 33 10.05 11.59 6.45
CA GLY A 33 9.46 10.39 7.05
C GLY A 33 10.22 9.83 8.25
N ALA A 34 10.22 10.52 9.39
CA ALA A 34 10.74 9.97 10.66
C ALA A 34 9.84 10.20 11.90
N GLY A 35 8.73 10.93 11.78
CA GLY A 35 7.94 11.37 12.94
C GLY A 35 6.85 10.43 13.46
N SER A 36 6.46 9.39 12.69
CA SER A 36 5.27 8.57 12.97
C SER A 36 5.56 7.15 13.50
N ALA A 37 6.81 6.83 13.81
CA ALA A 37 7.24 5.45 14.07
C ALA A 37 6.71 4.87 15.41
N ARG A 38 6.57 5.68 16.46
CA ARG A 38 6.21 5.17 17.80
C ARG A 38 4.79 4.60 17.90
N PRO A 39 3.72 5.28 17.43
CA PRO A 39 2.37 4.72 17.48
C PRO A 39 2.22 3.46 16.61
N LEU A 40 2.95 3.40 15.50
CA LEU A 40 2.93 2.23 14.61
C LEU A 40 3.59 1.01 15.28
N GLN A 41 4.73 1.20 15.95
CA GLN A 41 5.44 0.11 16.65
C GLN A 41 4.57 -0.57 17.71
N GLN A 42 3.88 0.22 18.54
CA GLN A 42 2.97 -0.32 19.55
C GLN A 42 1.81 -1.12 18.93
N LEU A 43 1.27 -0.67 17.81
CA LEU A 43 0.21 -1.38 17.11
C LEU A 43 0.71 -2.71 16.52
N LEU A 44 1.92 -2.73 15.96
CA LEU A 44 2.54 -3.95 15.47
C LEU A 44 2.79 -4.98 16.58
N GLU A 45 3.21 -4.54 17.77
CA GLU A 45 3.40 -5.41 18.93
C GLU A 45 2.08 -6.07 19.36
N LEU A 46 0.99 -5.29 19.48
CA LEU A 46 -0.32 -5.78 19.89
C LEU A 46 -0.87 -6.88 18.98
N TYR A 47 -0.66 -6.75 17.67
CA TYR A 47 -1.20 -7.69 16.69
C TYR A 47 -0.22 -8.80 16.27
N SER A 48 0.99 -8.80 16.80
CA SER A 48 2.03 -9.80 16.47
C SER A 48 1.66 -11.24 16.85
N ALA A 49 0.88 -11.41 17.91
CA ALA A 49 0.53 -12.73 18.46
C ALA A 49 -0.79 -13.31 17.91
N VAL A 50 -1.53 -12.56 17.09
CA VAL A 50 -2.86 -12.98 16.62
C VAL A 50 -2.73 -13.84 15.35
N PRO A 51 -3.15 -15.12 15.39
CA PRO A 51 -3.10 -15.98 14.21
C PRO A 51 -3.94 -15.41 13.06
N GLY A 52 -3.38 -15.42 11.85
CA GLY A 52 -4.07 -14.93 10.65
C GLY A 52 -3.82 -13.46 10.33
N ILE A 53 -3.20 -12.68 11.23
CA ILE A 53 -2.79 -11.31 10.94
C ILE A 53 -1.46 -11.29 10.18
N ARG A 54 -1.37 -10.46 9.14
CA ARG A 54 -0.14 -10.20 8.39
C ARG A 54 0.11 -8.71 8.30
N THR A 55 1.32 -8.28 8.62
CA THR A 55 1.74 -6.88 8.45
C THR A 55 2.22 -6.66 7.03
N ILE A 56 1.67 -5.63 6.37
CA ILE A 56 2.10 -5.19 5.05
C ILE A 56 2.60 -3.75 5.19
N ARG A 57 3.89 -3.53 4.96
CA ARG A 57 4.47 -2.19 4.85
C ARG A 57 4.56 -1.82 3.37
N ALA A 58 3.79 -0.82 2.96
CA ALA A 58 3.80 -0.33 1.60
C ALA A 58 3.29 1.12 1.55
N ASP A 59 3.78 1.88 0.58
CA ASP A 59 3.43 3.29 0.44
C ASP A 59 2.06 3.47 -0.21
N ASN A 60 1.70 2.59 -1.15
CA ASN A 60 0.41 2.59 -1.83
C ASN A 60 -0.09 1.15 -1.97
N ILE A 61 -1.13 0.77 -1.22
CA ILE A 61 -1.69 -0.58 -1.21
C ILE A 61 -3.03 -0.63 -1.96
N LEU A 62 -3.22 -1.67 -2.78
CA LEU A 62 -4.50 -2.04 -3.36
C LEU A 62 -4.83 -3.45 -2.87
N ILE A 63 -5.91 -3.58 -2.09
CA ILE A 63 -6.38 -4.87 -1.57
C ILE A 63 -7.55 -5.31 -2.44
N ILE A 64 -7.39 -6.44 -3.12
CA ILE A 64 -8.42 -7.06 -3.95
C ILE A 64 -8.77 -8.39 -3.31
N GLU A 65 -9.99 -8.48 -2.77
CA GLU A 65 -10.54 -9.72 -2.25
C GLU A 65 -11.42 -10.37 -3.33
N SER A 66 -11.17 -11.65 -3.61
CA SER A 66 -12.00 -12.44 -4.52
C SER A 66 -12.62 -13.60 -3.75
N GLN A 67 -13.94 -13.76 -3.85
CA GLN A 67 -14.66 -14.93 -3.36
C GLN A 67 -14.23 -16.21 -4.10
#